data_AF-A0A3C0DLV8-F1
#
_entry.id   AF-A0A3C0DLV8-F1
#
_cell.length_a   1.000
_cell.length_b   1.000
_cell.length_c   1.000
_cell.angle_alpha   90.00
_cell.angle_beta   90.00
_cell.angle_gamma   90.00
#
_symmetry.space_group_name_H-M   'P 1'
#
loop_
_entity.id
_entity.type
_entity.pdbx_description
1 polymer ?
#
loop_
_entity_poly.entity_id
_entity_poly.type
_entity_poly.pdbx_seq_one_letter_code
_entity_poly.pdbx_strand_id
1 'polypeptide(L)' 'IVFSDVIIVGFCAEYCVLSTYRGAEDHGLTPVIMRGGLASAKPENINFVENISNIISYPVLAKMLENC' A
#
# COMPACT_ATOMS: atom_id res chain seq x y z
N ILE A 1 22.49 -1.93 -2.16
CA ILE A 1 21.17 -1.38 -1.74
C ILE A 1 20.17 -1.91 -2.75
N VAL A 2 19.31 -2.87 -2.36
CA VAL A 2 18.28 -3.43 -3.24
C VAL A 2 16.99 -2.68 -2.92
N PHE A 3 16.51 -1.85 -3.85
CA PHE A 3 15.21 -1.18 -3.70
C PHE A 3 14.12 -2.23 -3.84
N SER A 4 13.50 -2.59 -2.71
CA SER A 4 12.52 -3.68 -2.62
C SER A 4 11.12 -3.16 -2.28
N ASP A 5 10.93 -1.83 -2.34
CA ASP A 5 9.70 -1.18 -1.93
C ASP A 5 8.64 -1.24 -3.04
N VAL A 6 7.41 -1.62 -2.70
CA VAL A 6 6.29 -1.74 -3.65
C VAL A 6 5.12 -0.90 -3.17
N ILE A 7 4.67 0.04 -4.01
CA ILE A 7 3.48 0.85 -3.73
C ILE A 7 2.24 0.12 -4.21
N ILE A 8 1.25 -0.05 -3.32
CA ILE A 8 0.01 -0.78 -3.58
C ILE A 8 -1.20 0.17 -3.51
N VAL A 9 -2.06 0.07 -4.53
CA VAL A 9 -3.36 0.74 -4.67
C VAL A 9 -4.35 -0.21 -5.33
N GLY A 10 -5.66 -0.10 -5.05
CA GLY A 10 -6.67 -0.90 -5.76
C GLY A 10 -7.96 -1.23 -5.00
N PHE A 11 -8.70 -2.20 -5.53
CA PHE A 11 -10.00 -2.70 -5.03
C PHE A 11 -10.02 -4.25 -5.05
N CYS A 12 -10.60 -4.95 -4.07
CA CYS A 12 -11.09 -4.47 -2.76
C CYS A 12 -9.98 -4.44 -1.71
N ALA A 13 -10.02 -3.45 -0.83
CA ALA A 13 -9.10 -3.30 0.30
C ALA A 13 -8.90 -4.61 1.08
N GLU A 14 -9.99 -5.21 1.55
CA GLU A 14 -10.00 -6.38 2.45
C GLU A 14 -9.66 -7.72 1.77
N TYR A 15 -9.60 -7.75 0.43
CA TYR A 15 -9.38 -8.97 -0.34
C TYR A 15 -8.06 -8.91 -1.10
N CYS A 16 -8.11 -8.62 -2.40
CA CYS A 16 -6.96 -8.70 -3.30
C CYS A 16 -5.83 -7.74 -2.86
N VAL A 17 -6.18 -6.55 -2.38
CA VAL A 17 -5.17 -5.57 -1.92
C VAL A 17 -4.43 -6.11 -0.71
N LEU A 18 -5.14 -6.49 0.37
CA LEU A 18 -4.51 -7.04 1.57
C LEU A 18 -3.74 -8.33 1.29
N SER A 19 -4.27 -9.20 0.42
CA SER A 19 -3.59 -10.44 0.01
C SER A 19 -2.29 -10.15 -0.75
N THR A 20 -2.30 -9.17 -1.65
CA THR A 20 -1.11 -8.73 -2.39
C THR A 20 -0.08 -8.09 -1.47
N TYR A 21 -0.53 -7.29 -0.50
CA TYR A 21 0.33 -6.71 0.52
C TYR A 21 1.07 -7.81 1.30
N ARG A 22 0.36 -8.80 1.83
CA ARG A 22 0.98 -9.92 2.56
C ARG A 22 1.88 -10.77 1.67
N GLY A 23 1.47 -11.06 0.43
CA GLY A 23 2.31 -11.78 -0.52
C GLY A 23 3.61 -11.04 -0.85
N ALA A 24 3.60 -9.71 -0.90
CA ALA A 24 4.82 -8.92 -1.07
C ALA A 24 5.75 -9.06 0.15
N GLU A 25 5.21 -9.03 1.38
CA GLU A 25 5.99 -9.31 2.60
C GLU A 25 6.60 -10.72 2.57
N ASP A 26 5.83 -11.73 2.15
CA ASP A 26 6.28 -13.12 2.03
C ASP A 26 7.44 -13.28 1.03
N HIS A 27 7.51 -12.42 0.01
CA HIS A 27 8.59 -12.37 -0.98
C HIS A 27 9.76 -11.46 -0.57
N GLY A 28 9.78 -10.93 0.66
CA GLY A 28 10.85 -10.08 1.18
C GLY A 28 10.85 -8.66 0.61
N LEU A 29 9.72 -8.22 0.04
CA LEU A 29 9.51 -6.84 -0.41
C LEU A 29 9.01 -5.98 0.75
N THR A 30 9.11 -4.66 0.61
CA THR A 30 8.53 -3.69 1.55
C THR A 30 7.27 -3.09 0.93
N PRO A 31 6.09 -3.69 1.12
CA PRO A 31 4.87 -3.11 0.59
C PRO A 31 4.46 -1.87 1.39
N VAL A 32 3.93 -0.87 0.68
CA VAL A 32 3.38 0.35 1.25
C VAL A 32 2.06 0.69 0.56
N ILE A 33 1.01 0.89 1.34
CA ILE A 33 -0.28 1.37 0.86
C ILE A 33 -0.20 2.88 0.63
N MET A 34 -0.70 3.35 -0.52
CA MET A 34 -0.87 4.79 -0.73
C MET A 34 -2.16 5.26 -0.04
N ARG A 35 -2.06 6.28 0.83
CA ARG A 35 -3.22 6.86 1.52
C ARG A 35 -4.29 7.31 0.53
N GLY A 36 -5.52 6.85 0.72
CA GLY A 36 -6.64 7.14 -0.18
C GLY A 36 -6.56 6.41 -1.53
N GLY A 37 -5.62 5.48 -1.70
CA GLY A 37 -5.47 4.63 -2.88
C GLY A 37 -6.24 3.32 -2.82
N LEU A 38 -7.02 3.08 -1.76
CA LEU A 38 -7.85 1.89 -1.60
C LEU A 38 -9.32 2.18 -1.88
N ALA A 39 -9.99 1.19 -2.46
CA ALA A 39 -11.44 1.15 -2.57
C ALA A 39 -11.99 -0.14 -1.98
N SER A 40 -13.22 -0.08 -1.45
CA SER A 40 -13.95 -1.25 -0.93
C SER A 40 -15.46 -1.02 -1.08
N ALA A 41 -16.22 -2.11 -1.13
CA ALA A 41 -17.67 -2.06 -1.04
C ALA A 41 -18.16 -1.58 0.34
N LYS A 42 -17.34 -1.78 1.39
CA LYS A 42 -17.60 -1.29 2.75
C LYS A 42 -16.51 -0.31 3.16
N PRO A 43 -16.81 1.00 3.33
CA PRO A 43 -15.80 2.00 3.66
C PRO A 43 -15.00 1.69 4.94
N GLU A 44 -15.59 1.03 5.94
CA GLU A 44 -14.86 0.59 7.14
C GLU A 44 -13.65 -0.32 6.85
N ASN A 45 -13.68 -1.09 5.76
CA ASN A 45 -12.59 -1.98 5.38
C ASN A 45 -11.37 -1.23 4.85
N ILE A 46 -11.55 -0.04 4.28
CA ILE A 46 -10.44 0.83 3.87
C ILE A 46 -9.64 1.24 5.11
N ASN A 47 -10.33 1.77 6.12
CA ASN A 47 -9.71 2.20 7.38
C ASN A 47 -9.04 1.03 8.09
N PHE A 48 -9.67 -0.15 8.10
CA PHE A 48 -9.08 -1.35 8.68
C PHE A 48 -7.74 -1.71 8.02
N VAL A 49 -7.70 -1.80 6.69
CA VAL A 49 -6.49 -2.19 5.95
C VAL A 49 -5.40 -1.12 6.06
N GLU A 50 -5.75 0.16 5.94
CA GLU A 50 -4.81 1.27 6.15
C GLU A 50 -4.19 1.19 7.56
N ASN A 51 -4.99 0.96 8.61
CA ASN A 51 -4.49 0.93 10.01
C ASN A 51 -3.53 -0.22 10.33
N ILE A 52 -3.51 -1.31 9.55
CA ILE A 52 -2.66 -2.48 9.80
C ILE A 52 -1.49 -2.61 8.79
N SER A 53 -1.27 -1.59 7.97
CA SER A 53 -0.30 -1.58 6.87
C SER A 53 0.63 -0.37 6.96
N ASN A 54 1.80 -0.45 6.32
CA ASN A 54 2.61 0.74 6.09
C ASN A 54 1.88 1.68 5.12
N ILE A 55 1.82 2.98 5.43
CA ILE A 55 1.14 3.98 4.59
C ILE A 55 2.11 5.07 4.15
N ILE A 56 1.98 5.52 2.90
CA ILE A 56 2.62 6.74 2.38
C ILE A 56 1.58 7.69 1.76
N SER A 57 1.79 8.99 1.87
CA SER A 57 0.97 10.00 1.19
C SER A 57 1.56 10.33 -0.19
N TYR A 58 0.70 10.67 -1.16
CA TYR A 58 1.13 11.05 -2.50
C TYR A 58 2.22 12.14 -2.53
N PRO A 59 2.10 13.25 -1.78
CA PRO A 59 3.09 14.32 -1.84
C PRO A 59 4.47 13.87 -1.34
N VAL A 60 4.50 12.99 -0.34
CA VAL A 60 5.76 12.43 0.18
C VAL A 60 6.39 11.49 -0.85
N LEU A 61 5.60 10.60 -1.45
CA LEU A 61 6.06 9.71 -2.52
C LEU A 61 6.61 10.51 -3.71
N ALA A 62 5.87 11.53 -4.18
CA ALA A 62 6.31 12.39 -5.27
C ALA A 62 7.66 13.06 -4.94
N LYS A 63 7.81 13.60 -3.72
CA LYS A 63 9.05 14.23 -3.27
C LYS A 63 10.24 13.26 -3.23
N MET A 64 10.00 12.00 -2.85
CA MET A 64 11.04 10.96 -2.84
C MET A 64 11.51 10.62 -4.26
N LEU A 65 10.61 10.62 -5.24
CA LEU A 65 10.90 10.31 -6.63
C LEU A 65 11.53 11.47 -7.41
N GLU A 66 11.38 12.73 -6.96
CA GLU A 66 11.99 13.90 -7.61
C GLU A 66 13.52 13.85 -7.72
N ASN A 67 14.20 13.02 -6.91
CA ASN A 67 15.66 12.89 -6.88
C ASN A 67 16.16 11.49 -7.21
N CYS A 68 15.30 10.64 -7.80
CA CYS A 68 15.69 9.36 -8.40
C CYS A 68 16.13 9.57 -9.86
#